data_AF-A0A3D3FGL6-F1
#
_entry.id   AF-A0A3D3FGL6-F1
#
_cell.length_a   1.000
_cell.length_b   1.000
_cell.length_c   1.000
_cell.angle_alpha   90.00
_cell.angle_beta   90.00
_cell.angle_gamma   90.00
#
_symmetry.space_group_name_H-M   'P 1'
#
loop_
_entity.id
_entity.type
_entity.pdbx_description
1 polymer ?
#
loop_
_entity_poly.entity_id
_entity_poly.type
_entity_poly.pdbx_seq_one_letter_code
_entity_poly.pdbx_strand_id
1 'polypeptide(L)'
;MLSKDKYATYLALLKSELVSALGCTEPIAVALAAATAAKVLGTRPERVELSCSGNIVKNVKGVVVPNTGGLKGIDAAAIAGIVGGDAGRGLQVLESVGPEDHAEIRRLLAEGICTVRLIEGENNLYIIAKVRAGTESAEVFIKESHTNIFRIVKNGLTVVDEPDSSRTFDGVEIDRTKLNVRDILEFAGSVDLLDVEATIAAQVEKNTAISEEGLRGR
;
A
#
# COMPACT_ATOMS: atom_id res chain seq x y z
N MET A 1 29.91 13.11 17.42
CA MET A 1 28.73 13.98 17.31
C MET A 1 28.40 14.23 15.85
N LEU A 2 27.16 13.95 15.44
CA LEU A 2 26.67 14.27 14.10
C LEU A 2 26.58 15.78 13.89
N SER A 3 26.74 16.23 12.65
CA SER A 3 26.35 17.60 12.28
C SER A 3 24.83 17.75 12.36
N LYS A 4 24.34 18.97 12.55
CA LYS A 4 22.90 19.28 12.59
C LYS A 4 22.17 18.79 11.33
N ASP A 5 22.80 18.95 10.16
CA ASP A 5 22.22 18.52 8.88
C ASP A 5 22.07 17.00 8.80
N LYS A 6 23.08 16.26 9.27
CA LYS A 6 23.01 14.80 9.33
C LYS A 6 21.95 14.37 10.34
N TYR A 7 21.93 14.97 11.52
CA TYR A 7 20.91 14.71 12.53
C TYR A 7 19.49 14.86 11.96
N ALA A 8 19.20 16.01 11.32
CA ALA A 8 17.90 16.27 10.72
C ALA A 8 17.55 15.28 9.59
N THR A 9 18.54 14.89 8.77
CA THR A 9 18.35 13.90 7.69
C THR A 9 17.94 12.54 8.26
N TYR A 10 18.61 12.08 9.31
CA TYR A 10 18.34 10.77 9.93
C TYR A 10 17.00 10.78 10.69
N LEU A 11 16.68 11.89 11.36
CA LEU A 11 15.39 12.07 12.02
C LEU A 11 14.23 12.05 11.01
N ALA A 12 14.37 12.77 9.89
CA ALA A 12 13.37 12.77 8.82
C ALA A 12 13.20 11.35 8.22
N LEU A 13 14.31 10.64 8.00
CA LEU A 13 14.28 9.28 7.47
C LEU A 13 13.60 8.30 8.41
N LEU A 14 13.89 8.38 9.72
CA LEU A 14 13.21 7.54 10.69
C LEU A 14 11.70 7.80 10.66
N LYS A 15 11.27 9.07 10.59
CA LYS A 15 9.85 9.43 10.57
C LYS A 15 9.14 8.98 9.29
N SER A 16 9.80 9.04 8.14
CA SER A 16 9.22 8.60 6.86
C SER A 16 9.15 7.07 6.73
N GLU A 17 10.10 6.33 7.32
CA GLU A 17 10.16 4.87 7.20
C GLU A 17 9.33 4.17 8.30
N LEU A 18 9.17 4.78 9.47
CA LEU A 18 8.45 4.19 10.62
C LEU A 18 6.94 4.50 10.60
N VAL A 19 6.30 4.29 9.45
CA VAL A 19 4.86 4.51 9.22
C VAL A 19 4.03 3.26 9.52
N SER A 20 2.74 3.43 9.78
CA SER A 20 1.83 2.31 10.03
C SER A 20 1.27 1.73 8.74
N ALA A 21 1.26 0.41 8.63
CA ALA A 21 0.61 -0.32 7.55
C ALA A 21 -0.49 -1.24 8.11
N LEU A 22 -1.52 -1.49 7.30
CA LEU A 22 -2.53 -2.50 7.62
C LEU A 22 -2.06 -3.87 7.12
N GLY A 23 -1.52 -4.71 8.00
CA GLY A 23 -1.07 -6.05 7.65
C GLY A 23 0.09 -6.08 6.64
N CYS A 24 0.17 -7.13 5.83
CA CYS A 24 1.19 -7.22 4.78
C CYS A 24 0.98 -6.10 3.74
N THR A 25 2.06 -5.47 3.28
CA THR A 25 1.98 -4.32 2.39
C THR A 25 1.60 -4.69 0.96
N GLU A 26 1.80 -5.95 0.54
CA GLU A 26 1.44 -6.44 -0.80
C GLU A 26 -0.08 -6.48 -1.07
N PRO A 27 -0.95 -7.07 -0.21
CA PRO A 27 -2.40 -6.96 -0.42
C PRO A 27 -2.87 -5.51 -0.39
N ILE A 28 -2.24 -4.67 0.43
CA ILE A 28 -2.55 -3.23 0.50
C ILE A 28 -2.19 -2.52 -0.81
N ALA A 29 -1.06 -2.82 -1.43
CA ALA A 29 -0.71 -2.26 -2.74
C ALA A 29 -1.71 -2.67 -3.83
N VAL A 30 -2.21 -3.91 -3.81
CA VAL A 30 -3.27 -4.37 -4.71
C VAL A 30 -4.57 -3.60 -4.47
N ALA A 31 -4.97 -3.44 -3.21
CA ALA A 31 -6.15 -2.67 -2.84
C ALA A 31 -6.03 -1.20 -3.25
N LEU A 32 -4.87 -0.58 -3.04
CA LEU A 32 -4.57 0.81 -3.42
C LEU A 32 -4.67 1.00 -4.94
N ALA A 33 -4.10 0.07 -5.73
CA ALA A 33 -4.20 0.13 -7.18
C ALA A 33 -5.66 0.05 -7.64
N ALA A 34 -6.45 -0.86 -7.07
CA ALA A 34 -7.85 -1.06 -7.43
C ALA A 34 -8.75 0.11 -6.98
N ALA A 35 -8.59 0.61 -5.76
CA ALA A 35 -9.29 1.78 -5.23
C ALA A 35 -9.00 3.02 -6.08
N THR A 36 -7.73 3.25 -6.43
CA THR A 36 -7.33 4.38 -7.29
C THR A 36 -7.94 4.23 -8.68
N ALA A 37 -7.91 3.03 -9.28
CA ALA A 37 -8.49 2.80 -10.59
C ALA A 37 -10.00 3.05 -10.60
N ALA A 38 -10.73 2.59 -9.57
CA ALA A 38 -12.15 2.87 -9.41
C ALA A 38 -12.45 4.36 -9.22
N LYS A 39 -11.65 5.07 -8.42
CA LYS A 39 -11.77 6.53 -8.25
C LYS A 39 -11.55 7.29 -9.55
N VAL A 40 -10.57 6.89 -10.37
CA VAL A 40 -10.29 7.48 -11.68
C VAL A 40 -11.40 7.19 -12.68
N LEU A 41 -11.95 5.96 -12.67
CA LEU A 41 -13.12 5.59 -13.46
C LEU A 41 -14.29 6.51 -13.11
N GLY A 42 -14.53 6.78 -11.82
CA GLY A 42 -15.55 7.71 -11.34
C GLY A 42 -16.95 7.09 -11.22
N THR A 43 -17.07 5.80 -11.54
CA THR A 43 -18.26 4.98 -11.34
C THR A 43 -17.84 3.60 -10.87
N ARG A 44 -18.80 2.79 -10.48
CA ARG A 44 -18.54 1.43 -10.03
C ARG A 44 -18.08 0.53 -11.18
N PRO A 45 -16.94 -0.18 -11.06
CA PRO A 45 -16.51 -1.14 -12.06
C PRO A 45 -17.47 -2.34 -12.20
N GLU A 46 -17.73 -2.74 -13.45
CA GLU A 46 -18.41 -3.99 -13.82
C GLU A 46 -17.40 -5.13 -14.00
N ARG A 47 -16.14 -4.80 -14.34
CA ARG A 47 -15.06 -5.77 -14.54
C ARG A 47 -13.74 -5.21 -14.05
N VAL A 48 -12.95 -6.07 -13.44
CA VAL A 48 -11.61 -5.80 -12.91
C VAL A 48 -10.62 -6.81 -13.49
N GLU A 49 -9.52 -6.32 -14.03
CA GLU A 49 -8.40 -7.13 -14.50
C GLU A 49 -7.13 -6.69 -13.77
N LEU A 50 -6.57 -7.61 -12.98
CA LEU A 50 -5.30 -7.42 -12.30
C LEU A 50 -4.21 -8.16 -13.05
N SER A 51 -3.10 -7.49 -13.29
CA SER A 51 -1.85 -8.14 -13.71
C SER A 51 -0.80 -7.87 -12.65
N CYS A 52 -0.25 -8.92 -12.06
CA CYS A 52 0.66 -8.83 -10.91
C CYS A 52 1.96 -9.58 -11.19
N SER A 53 3.08 -9.06 -10.69
CA SER A 53 4.36 -9.77 -10.72
C SER A 53 4.34 -11.05 -9.89
N GLY A 54 5.32 -11.93 -10.12
CA GLY A 54 5.43 -13.20 -9.39
C GLY A 54 5.52 -13.01 -7.87
N ASN A 55 6.22 -11.95 -7.41
CA ASN A 55 6.34 -11.64 -6.00
C ASN A 55 5.00 -11.25 -5.36
N ILE A 56 4.19 -10.43 -6.04
CA ILE A 56 2.84 -10.08 -5.57
C ILE A 56 1.95 -11.31 -5.55
N VAL A 57 1.95 -12.12 -6.61
CA VAL A 57 1.11 -13.32 -6.65
C VAL A 57 1.47 -14.28 -5.51
N LYS A 58 2.77 -14.50 -5.26
CA LYS A 58 3.26 -15.37 -4.18
C LYS A 58 2.87 -14.85 -2.79
N ASN A 59 3.08 -13.57 -2.52
CA ASN A 59 2.90 -13.00 -1.18
C ASN A 59 1.44 -12.75 -0.82
N VAL A 60 0.55 -12.51 -1.80
CA VAL A 60 -0.85 -12.14 -1.51
C VAL A 60 -1.79 -13.34 -1.52
N LYS A 61 -1.52 -14.38 -2.32
CA LYS A 61 -2.46 -15.49 -2.58
C LYS A 61 -3.04 -16.17 -1.34
N GLY A 62 -2.26 -16.28 -0.26
CA GLY A 62 -2.68 -16.95 0.99
C GLY A 62 -2.96 -16.00 2.17
N VAL A 63 -2.78 -14.70 1.98
CA VAL A 63 -2.78 -13.72 3.08
C VAL A 63 -4.19 -13.18 3.31
N VAL A 64 -4.55 -13.01 4.59
CA VAL A 64 -5.80 -12.36 5.00
C VAL A 64 -5.74 -10.88 4.64
N VAL A 65 -6.77 -10.42 3.95
CA VAL A 65 -6.94 -9.01 3.60
C VAL A 65 -7.53 -8.28 4.81
N PRO A 66 -6.87 -7.22 5.33
CA PRO A 66 -7.34 -6.47 6.49
C PRO A 66 -8.78 -5.99 6.35
N ASN A 67 -9.51 -5.95 7.46
CA ASN A 67 -10.87 -5.43 7.58
C ASN A 67 -11.95 -6.09 6.70
N THR A 68 -11.64 -7.21 6.03
CA THR A 68 -12.60 -7.92 5.16
C THR A 68 -13.39 -9.04 5.83
N GLY A 69 -13.24 -9.23 7.14
CA GLY A 69 -13.85 -10.35 7.86
C GLY A 69 -13.22 -11.71 7.52
N GLY A 70 -11.92 -11.73 7.18
CA GLY A 70 -11.15 -12.95 6.99
C GLY A 70 -11.01 -13.42 5.53
N LEU A 71 -11.39 -12.60 4.55
CA LEU A 71 -11.16 -12.92 3.14
C LEU A 71 -9.67 -12.91 2.82
N LYS A 72 -9.28 -13.70 1.82
CA LYS A 72 -7.88 -13.93 1.43
C LYS A 72 -7.71 -13.79 -0.07
N GLY A 73 -6.52 -13.38 -0.49
CA GLY A 73 -6.14 -13.38 -1.90
C GLY A 73 -6.20 -12.01 -2.58
N ILE A 74 -5.76 -12.01 -3.84
CA ILE A 74 -5.49 -10.82 -4.65
C ILE A 74 -6.81 -10.17 -5.10
N ASP A 75 -7.76 -10.99 -5.52
CA ASP A 75 -9.12 -10.59 -5.85
C ASP A 75 -9.83 -9.98 -4.64
N ALA A 76 -9.75 -10.62 -3.47
CA ALA A 76 -10.30 -10.09 -2.23
C ALA A 76 -9.72 -8.71 -1.89
N ALA A 77 -8.41 -8.51 -2.04
CA ALA A 77 -7.75 -7.23 -1.80
C ALA A 77 -8.24 -6.14 -2.76
N ALA A 78 -8.32 -6.45 -4.05
CA ALA A 78 -8.79 -5.49 -5.04
C ALA A 78 -10.27 -5.13 -4.87
N ILE A 79 -11.14 -6.12 -4.62
CA ILE A 79 -12.56 -5.87 -4.40
C ILE A 79 -12.77 -5.07 -3.11
N ALA A 80 -12.05 -5.37 -2.03
CA ALA A 80 -12.12 -4.55 -0.80
C ALA A 80 -11.72 -3.10 -1.07
N GLY A 81 -10.65 -2.88 -1.83
CA GLY A 81 -10.22 -1.54 -2.27
C GLY A 81 -11.28 -0.80 -3.10
N ILE A 82 -11.99 -1.51 -3.98
CA ILE A 82 -13.06 -0.93 -4.82
C ILE A 82 -14.31 -0.58 -4.02
N VAL A 83 -14.70 -1.41 -3.04
CA VAL A 83 -15.95 -1.26 -2.30
C VAL A 83 -15.86 -0.17 -1.24
N GLY A 84 -14.86 -0.26 -0.36
CA GLY A 84 -14.75 0.62 0.81
C GLY A 84 -13.38 1.25 1.01
N GLY A 85 -12.43 1.05 0.08
CA GLY A 85 -11.09 1.59 0.20
C GLY A 85 -10.99 3.08 -0.10
N ASP A 86 -10.17 3.80 0.66
CA ASP A 86 -9.85 5.21 0.41
C ASP A 86 -8.45 5.35 -0.23
N ALA A 87 -8.43 5.59 -1.54
CA ALA A 87 -7.21 5.79 -2.32
C ALA A 87 -6.33 6.95 -1.82
N GLY A 88 -6.86 7.87 -1.01
CA GLY A 88 -6.10 8.96 -0.39
C GLY A 88 -5.23 8.53 0.80
N ARG A 89 -5.42 7.31 1.35
CA ARG A 89 -4.78 6.86 2.60
C ARG A 89 -3.54 5.98 2.41
N GLY A 90 -3.03 5.81 1.18
CA GLY A 90 -1.80 5.05 0.92
C GLY A 90 -1.83 3.63 1.52
N LEU A 91 -0.90 3.34 2.43
CA LEU A 91 -0.81 2.03 3.12
C LEU A 91 -1.97 1.73 4.09
N GLN A 92 -2.84 2.71 4.33
CA GLN A 92 -4.05 2.59 5.14
C GLN A 92 -5.33 2.60 4.28
N VAL A 93 -5.24 2.31 2.98
CA VAL A 93 -6.38 2.32 2.05
C VAL A 93 -7.60 1.52 2.54
N LEU A 94 -7.40 0.43 3.30
CA LEU A 94 -8.50 -0.41 3.81
C LEU A 94 -9.02 -0.01 5.20
N GLU A 95 -8.54 1.09 5.79
CA GLU A 95 -8.96 1.50 7.14
C GLU A 95 -10.44 1.88 7.21
N SER A 96 -10.99 2.40 6.11
CA SER A 96 -12.41 2.74 5.97
C SER A 96 -13.32 1.55 5.70
N VAL A 97 -12.76 0.35 5.42
CA VAL A 97 -13.58 -0.85 5.17
C VAL A 97 -14.17 -1.34 6.48
N GLY A 98 -15.51 -1.41 6.54
CA GLY A 98 -16.26 -1.82 7.72
C GLY A 98 -17.12 -3.07 7.50
N PRO A 99 -17.76 -3.61 8.56
CA PRO A 99 -18.70 -4.73 8.46
C PRO A 99 -19.84 -4.53 7.45
N GLU A 100 -20.27 -3.29 7.23
CA GLU A 100 -21.26 -2.87 6.24
C GLU A 100 -20.84 -3.18 4.80
N ASP A 101 -19.54 -3.18 4.50
CA ASP A 101 -19.01 -3.47 3.17
C ASP A 101 -18.92 -4.97 2.89
N HIS A 102 -18.89 -5.79 3.95
CA HIS A 102 -18.54 -7.21 3.84
C HIS A 102 -19.51 -8.00 2.96
N ALA A 103 -20.81 -7.69 3.03
CA ALA A 103 -21.82 -8.33 2.20
C ALA A 103 -21.54 -8.06 0.72
N GLU A 104 -21.14 -6.83 0.41
CA GLU A 104 -20.93 -6.40 -0.96
C GLU A 104 -19.62 -6.91 -1.56
N ILE A 105 -18.55 -6.92 -0.75
CA ILE A 105 -17.28 -7.56 -1.13
C ILE A 105 -17.52 -9.03 -1.46
N ARG A 106 -18.27 -9.76 -0.62
CA ARG A 106 -18.59 -11.18 -0.87
C ARG A 106 -19.43 -11.38 -2.13
N ARG A 107 -20.43 -10.51 -2.38
CA ARG A 107 -21.25 -10.58 -3.60
C ARG A 107 -20.40 -10.43 -4.85
N LEU A 108 -19.54 -9.39 -4.91
CA LEU A 108 -18.69 -9.14 -6.07
C LEU A 108 -17.65 -10.24 -6.32
N LEU A 109 -17.10 -10.82 -5.25
CA LEU A 109 -16.22 -11.98 -5.37
C LEU A 109 -16.95 -13.19 -5.94
N ALA A 110 -18.18 -13.47 -5.48
CA ALA A 110 -19.00 -14.56 -5.99
C ALA A 110 -19.39 -14.38 -7.47
N GLU A 111 -19.58 -13.12 -7.91
CA GLU A 111 -19.83 -12.79 -9.31
C GLU A 111 -18.60 -12.93 -10.21
N GLY A 112 -17.40 -13.06 -9.63
CA GLY A 112 -16.17 -13.27 -10.38
C GLY A 112 -15.78 -12.09 -11.26
N ILE A 113 -16.15 -10.85 -10.88
CA ILE A 113 -15.88 -9.66 -11.68
C ILE A 113 -14.38 -9.36 -11.79
N CYS A 114 -13.55 -9.94 -10.92
CA CYS A 114 -12.11 -9.76 -10.88
C CYS A 114 -11.38 -10.96 -11.49
N THR A 115 -10.54 -10.70 -12.49
CA THR A 115 -9.61 -11.69 -13.05
C THR A 115 -8.17 -11.30 -12.70
N VAL A 116 -7.38 -12.27 -12.22
CA VAL A 116 -5.97 -12.07 -11.88
C VAL A 116 -5.07 -12.78 -12.88
N ARG A 117 -4.04 -12.10 -13.37
CA ARG A 117 -3.03 -12.61 -14.30
C ARG A 117 -1.63 -12.41 -13.75
N LEU A 118 -0.74 -13.36 -14.05
CA LEU A 118 0.69 -13.25 -13.77
C LEU A 118 1.37 -12.45 -14.89
N ILE A 119 2.23 -11.51 -14.53
CA ILE A 119 3.19 -10.89 -15.44
C ILE A 119 4.44 -11.78 -15.45
N GLU A 120 4.63 -12.54 -16.54
CA GLU A 120 5.78 -13.43 -16.68
C GLU A 120 7.09 -12.64 -16.77
N GLY A 121 8.14 -13.14 -16.12
CA GLY A 121 9.48 -12.53 -16.14
C GLY A 121 9.65 -11.32 -15.20
N GLU A 122 8.58 -10.81 -14.57
CA GLU A 122 8.66 -9.74 -13.59
C GLU A 122 8.67 -10.28 -12.16
N ASN A 123 9.75 -9.99 -11.44
CA ASN A 123 9.98 -10.46 -10.07
C ASN A 123 9.93 -9.33 -9.03
N ASN A 124 10.07 -8.07 -9.46
CA ASN A 124 9.96 -6.93 -8.56
C ASN A 124 8.48 -6.60 -8.29
N LEU A 125 8.22 -5.70 -7.36
CA LEU A 125 6.86 -5.20 -7.12
C LEU A 125 6.34 -4.56 -8.40
N TYR A 126 5.31 -5.16 -9.01
CA TYR A 126 4.60 -4.57 -10.15
C TYR A 126 3.14 -5.02 -10.15
N ILE A 127 2.24 -4.04 -10.23
CA ILE A 127 0.79 -4.24 -10.22
C ILE A 127 0.18 -3.34 -11.30
N ILE A 128 -0.70 -3.92 -12.11
CA ILE A 128 -1.55 -3.20 -13.06
C ILE A 128 -2.99 -3.51 -12.68
N ALA A 129 -3.76 -2.48 -12.30
CA ALA A 129 -5.18 -2.59 -12.02
C ALA A 129 -5.98 -1.90 -13.11
N LYS A 130 -6.72 -2.69 -13.90
CA LYS A 130 -7.61 -2.20 -14.95
C LYS A 130 -9.05 -2.42 -14.56
N VAL A 131 -9.84 -1.36 -14.56
CA VAL A 131 -11.27 -1.40 -14.29
C VAL A 131 -12.06 -0.91 -15.50
N ARG A 132 -13.27 -1.45 -15.69
CA ARG A 132 -14.18 -1.05 -16.78
C ARG A 132 -15.61 -0.97 -16.30
N ALA A 133 -16.37 -0.03 -16.87
CA ALA A 133 -17.82 0.05 -16.75
C ALA A 133 -18.39 0.56 -18.09
N GLY A 134 -19.22 -0.24 -18.76
CA GLY A 134 -19.68 0.04 -20.11
C GLY A 134 -18.53 0.31 -21.08
N THR A 135 -18.49 1.50 -21.66
CA THR A 135 -17.44 1.95 -22.60
C THR A 135 -16.26 2.62 -21.91
N GLU A 136 -16.34 2.90 -20.62
CA GLU A 136 -15.30 3.60 -19.87
C GLU A 136 -14.31 2.63 -19.21
N SER A 137 -13.07 3.09 -19.05
CA SER A 137 -12.01 2.32 -18.42
C SER A 137 -10.98 3.21 -17.72
N ALA A 138 -10.36 2.64 -16.68
CA ALA A 138 -9.21 3.24 -16.02
C ALA A 138 -8.16 2.18 -15.72
N GLU A 139 -6.89 2.55 -15.79
CA GLU A 139 -5.74 1.69 -15.50
C GLU A 139 -4.78 2.43 -14.56
N VAL A 140 -4.33 1.74 -13.52
CA VAL A 140 -3.37 2.24 -12.54
C VAL A 140 -2.21 1.27 -12.46
N PHE A 141 -0.99 1.82 -12.43
CA PHE A 141 0.25 1.06 -12.41
C PHE A 141 1.05 1.42 -11.15
N ILE A 142 1.43 0.41 -10.37
CA ILE A 142 2.30 0.55 -9.19
C ILE A 142 3.55 -0.29 -9.38
N LYS A 143 4.74 0.29 -9.18
CA LYS A 143 6.01 -0.46 -9.21
C LYS A 143 7.03 0.05 -8.20
N GLU A 144 8.02 -0.79 -7.89
CA GLU A 144 9.18 -0.53 -7.01
C GLU A 144 8.82 -0.34 -5.52
N SER A 145 7.87 0.56 -5.20
CA SER A 145 7.31 0.76 -3.86
C SER A 145 5.80 0.51 -3.86
N HIS A 146 5.29 0.04 -2.70
CA HIS A 146 3.89 -0.35 -2.50
C HIS A 146 2.87 0.78 -2.74
N THR A 147 3.31 2.04 -2.68
CA THR A 147 2.44 3.21 -2.90
C THR A 147 2.80 4.01 -4.15
N ASN A 148 3.84 3.61 -4.90
CA ASN A 148 4.37 4.41 -6.02
C ASN A 148 3.52 4.22 -7.27
N ILE A 149 2.50 5.06 -7.43
CA ILE A 149 1.65 5.10 -8.62
C ILE A 149 2.32 5.98 -9.68
N PHE A 150 3.05 5.34 -10.60
CA PHE A 150 3.83 6.06 -11.63
C PHE A 150 3.02 6.36 -12.90
N ARG A 151 1.93 5.61 -13.15
CA ARG A 151 1.11 5.80 -14.34
C ARG A 151 -0.37 5.60 -14.07
N ILE A 152 -1.19 6.47 -14.65
CA ILE A 152 -2.64 6.36 -14.67
C ILE A 152 -3.15 6.64 -16.09
N VAL A 153 -4.03 5.79 -16.60
CA VAL A 153 -4.67 5.92 -17.92
C VAL A 153 -6.19 5.92 -17.72
N LYS A 154 -6.90 6.89 -18.33
CA LYS A 154 -8.36 6.92 -18.38
C LYS A 154 -8.82 6.93 -19.83
N ASN A 155 -9.69 5.99 -20.21
CA ASN A 155 -10.21 5.86 -21.57
C ASN A 155 -9.10 5.87 -22.66
N GLY A 156 -7.98 5.20 -22.37
CA GLY A 156 -6.81 5.14 -23.26
C GLY A 156 -5.91 6.38 -23.26
N LEU A 157 -6.29 7.46 -22.55
CA LEU A 157 -5.50 8.67 -22.41
C LEU A 157 -4.70 8.63 -21.11
N THR A 158 -3.39 8.78 -21.19
CA THR A 158 -2.54 8.88 -19.99
C THR A 158 -2.84 10.20 -19.28
N VAL A 159 -3.30 10.12 -18.03
CA VAL A 159 -3.63 11.29 -17.18
C VAL A 159 -2.51 11.58 -16.17
N VAL A 160 -1.70 10.58 -15.86
CA VAL A 160 -0.47 10.71 -15.07
C VAL A 160 0.59 9.85 -15.73
N ASP A 161 1.73 10.46 -16.05
CA ASP A 161 2.91 9.78 -16.56
C ASP A 161 4.12 10.39 -15.85
N GLU A 162 4.46 9.81 -14.71
CA GLU A 162 5.52 10.31 -13.85
C GLU A 162 6.70 9.31 -13.91
N PRO A 163 7.92 9.77 -14.25
CA PRO A 163 9.08 8.89 -14.24
C PRO A 163 9.37 8.45 -12.80
N ASP A 164 9.25 7.13 -12.57
CA ASP A 164 9.65 6.26 -11.46
C ASP A 164 9.58 6.71 -9.98
N SER A 165 9.46 7.98 -9.61
CA SER A 165 9.70 8.44 -8.23
C SER A 165 8.80 9.53 -7.66
N SER A 166 7.81 10.08 -8.40
CA SER A 166 7.18 11.35 -7.99
C SER A 166 5.94 11.26 -7.09
N ARG A 167 5.36 10.07 -6.86
CA ARG A 167 4.22 9.89 -5.94
C ARG A 167 4.45 8.77 -4.94
N THR A 168 5.34 9.03 -4.00
CA THR A 168 5.29 8.33 -2.71
C THR A 168 4.27 9.06 -1.83
N PHE A 169 3.34 8.32 -1.22
CA PHE A 169 2.40 8.90 -0.25
C PHE A 169 3.12 9.39 1.01
N ASP A 170 4.35 8.90 1.24
CA ASP A 170 5.12 9.10 2.47
C ASP A 170 6.19 10.20 2.30
N GLY A 171 5.89 11.21 1.47
CA GLY A 171 6.84 12.19 0.96
C GLY A 171 7.88 12.71 1.96
N VAL A 172 9.16 12.52 1.63
CA VAL A 172 10.29 13.46 1.60
C VAL A 172 11.32 12.81 0.68
N GLU A 173 11.86 13.51 -0.32
CA GLU A 173 13.00 13.00 -1.08
C GLU A 173 14.26 13.08 -0.21
N ILE A 174 14.57 11.98 0.48
CA ILE A 174 15.71 11.91 1.40
C ILE A 174 16.93 11.44 0.62
N ASP A 175 17.99 12.23 0.65
CA ASP A 175 19.28 11.88 0.07
C ASP A 175 19.94 10.74 0.85
N ARG A 176 19.65 9.51 0.43
CA ARG A 176 20.17 8.26 1.01
C ARG A 176 21.68 8.10 0.82
N THR A 177 22.34 8.89 -0.06
CA THR A 177 23.81 8.84 -0.23
C THR A 177 24.56 9.30 1.02
N LYS A 178 23.88 10.00 1.93
CA LYS A 178 24.42 10.46 3.21
C LYS A 178 24.42 9.38 4.31
N LEU A 179 23.86 8.20 4.03
CA LEU A 179 23.76 7.11 5.00
C LEU A 179 25.04 6.29 5.05
N ASN A 180 25.54 6.05 6.26
CA ASN A 180 26.59 5.07 6.52
C ASN A 180 26.43 4.49 7.93
N VAL A 181 26.93 3.26 8.13
CA VAL A 181 26.73 2.51 9.38
C VAL A 181 27.24 3.27 10.61
N ARG A 182 28.39 3.95 10.49
CA ARG A 182 28.97 4.72 11.61
C ARG A 182 28.02 5.82 12.07
N ASP A 183 27.48 6.59 11.13
CA ASP A 183 26.60 7.71 11.44
C ASP A 183 25.21 7.23 11.91
N ILE A 184 24.73 6.05 11.45
CA ILE A 184 23.53 5.40 11.99
C ILE A 184 23.71 5.05 13.47
N LEU A 185 24.85 4.44 13.82
CA LEU A 185 25.16 4.08 15.21
C LEU A 185 25.31 5.32 16.09
N GLU A 186 25.97 6.36 15.59
CA GLU A 186 26.08 7.65 16.29
C GLU A 186 24.69 8.26 16.52
N PHE A 187 23.83 8.31 15.49
CA PHE A 187 22.46 8.82 15.64
C PHE A 187 21.68 8.04 16.69
N ALA A 188 21.68 6.70 16.60
CA ALA A 188 20.98 5.85 17.56
C ALA A 188 21.48 6.05 19.01
N GLY A 189 22.77 6.32 19.20
CA GLY A 189 23.36 6.56 20.52
C GLY A 189 23.25 7.99 21.03
N SER A 190 22.92 8.96 20.17
CA SER A 190 22.95 10.39 20.52
C SER A 190 21.66 11.14 20.20
N VAL A 191 20.62 10.47 19.70
CA VAL A 191 19.34 11.12 19.37
C VAL A 191 18.67 11.67 20.62
N ASP A 192 18.09 12.86 20.53
CA ASP A 192 17.22 13.35 21.60
C ASP A 192 15.93 12.52 21.59
N LEU A 193 15.65 11.86 22.71
CA LEU A 193 14.47 11.01 22.83
C LEU A 193 13.18 11.81 22.60
N LEU A 194 13.14 13.10 22.92
CA LEU A 194 11.98 13.95 22.68
C LEU A 194 11.67 14.10 21.18
N ASP A 195 12.68 14.06 20.31
CA ASP A 195 12.50 14.19 18.86
C ASP A 195 11.85 12.96 18.21
N VAL A 196 12.00 11.79 18.84
CA VAL A 196 11.55 10.48 18.34
C VAL A 196 10.44 9.85 19.20
N GLU A 197 10.14 10.42 20.37
CA GLU A 197 9.20 9.86 21.36
C GLU A 197 7.86 9.50 20.74
N ALA A 198 7.20 10.47 20.08
CA ALA A 198 5.89 10.23 19.47
C ALA A 198 5.91 9.11 18.42
N THR A 199 6.96 9.06 17.61
CA THR A 199 7.13 8.08 16.54
C THR A 199 7.35 6.68 17.10
N ILE A 200 8.24 6.54 18.09
CA ILE A 200 8.54 5.25 18.73
C ILE A 200 7.38 4.79 19.62
N ALA A 201 6.78 5.68 20.40
CA ALA A 201 5.66 5.36 21.29
C ALA A 201 4.47 4.77 20.51
N ALA A 202 4.13 5.35 19.35
CA ALA A 202 3.08 4.82 18.49
C ALA A 202 3.37 3.39 18.01
N GLN A 203 4.64 3.06 17.73
CA GLN A 203 5.02 1.69 17.36
C GLN A 203 4.99 0.73 18.55
N VAL A 204 5.46 1.19 19.73
CA VAL A 204 5.41 0.39 20.95
C VAL A 204 3.96 0.04 21.28
N GLU A 205 3.06 1.03 21.28
CA GLU A 205 1.63 0.83 21.53
C GLU A 205 1.03 -0.22 20.57
N LYS A 206 1.21 -0.03 19.27
CA LYS A 206 0.62 -0.91 18.24
C LYS A 206 1.19 -2.32 18.28
N ASN A 207 2.52 -2.46 18.37
CA ASN A 207 3.15 -3.78 18.43
C ASN A 207 2.83 -4.51 19.74
N THR A 208 2.71 -3.78 20.85
CA THR A 208 2.26 -4.36 22.13
C THR A 208 0.82 -4.85 22.00
N ALA A 209 -0.08 -4.05 21.43
CA ALA A 209 -1.47 -4.47 21.21
C ALA A 209 -1.58 -5.73 20.32
N ILE A 210 -0.81 -5.80 19.23
CA ILE A 210 -0.74 -6.99 18.36
C ILE A 210 -0.21 -8.21 19.14
N SER A 211 0.85 -8.03 19.91
CA SER A 211 1.44 -9.10 20.74
C SER A 211 0.43 -9.63 21.76
N GLU A 212 -0.28 -8.74 22.45
CA GLU A 212 -1.31 -9.12 23.41
C GLU A 212 -2.47 -9.88 22.75
N GLU A 213 -2.91 -9.48 21.57
CA GLU A 213 -3.97 -10.18 20.85
C GLU A 213 -3.52 -11.59 20.43
N GLY A 214 -2.29 -11.73 19.93
CA GLY A 214 -1.69 -13.02 19.63
C GLY A 214 -1.57 -13.93 20.87
N LEU A 215 -1.25 -13.38 22.03
CA LEU A 215 -1.22 -14.12 23.31
C LEU A 215 -2.62 -14.58 23.77
N ARG A 216 -3.69 -13.89 23.34
CA ARG A 216 -5.09 -14.31 23.57
C ARG A 216 -5.55 -15.39 22.59
N GLY A 217 -4.74 -15.76 21.60
CA GLY A 217 -5.04 -16.79 20.61
C GLY A 217 -6.08 -16.36 19.57
N ARG A 218 -6.15 -15.06 19.27
CA ARG A 218 -7.05 -14.47 18.28
C ARG A 218 -6.27 -13.87 17.11
#